data_AF-A0A256BC13-F1
#
_entry.id   AF-A0A256BC13-F1
#
_cell.length_a   1.000
_cell.length_b   1.000
_cell.length_c   1.000
_cell.angle_alpha   90.00
_cell.angle_beta   90.00
_cell.angle_gamma   90.00
#
_symmetry.space_group_name_H-M   'P 1'
#
loop_
_entity.id
_entity.type
_entity.pdbx_description
1 polymer ?
#
loop_
_entity_poly.entity_id
_entity_poly.type
_entity_poly.pdbx_seq_one_letter_code
_entity_poly.pdbx_strand_id
1 'polypeptide(L)'
;MVKFRTSTSEESKPDSIAIMFMDLARDPSVKYLYAHQDRVLEGYYQYHLQSRDLAIELPTGTGKTLIGLLIAEYRRRVMKERIVFLCPTKQLCFQVNEQARRYGIEPIWYLTPFPL
;
A
#
# COMPACT_ATOMS: atom_id res chain seq x y z
N MET A 1 -3.94 -16.35 -38.04
CA MET A 1 -4.26 -16.42 -36.59
C MET A 1 -3.03 -15.96 -35.82
N VAL A 2 -2.97 -14.67 -35.48
CA VAL A 2 -1.80 -14.10 -34.77
C VAL A 2 -1.92 -14.49 -33.31
N LYS A 3 -0.97 -15.31 -32.82
CA LYS A 3 -0.86 -15.67 -31.40
C LYS A 3 -0.26 -14.47 -30.66
N PHE A 4 -1.06 -13.81 -29.83
CA PHE A 4 -0.55 -12.88 -28.83
C PHE A 4 0.22 -13.67 -27.77
N ARG A 5 1.53 -13.45 -27.70
CA ARG A 5 2.38 -13.85 -26.58
C ARG A 5 2.30 -12.74 -25.53
N THR A 6 1.47 -12.90 -24.52
CA THR A 6 1.65 -12.17 -23.27
C THR A 6 2.81 -12.81 -22.54
N SER A 7 3.98 -12.17 -22.57
CA SER A 7 5.02 -12.44 -21.58
C SER A 7 4.51 -11.92 -20.25
N THR A 8 3.81 -12.75 -19.50
CA THR A 8 3.60 -12.51 -18.08
C THR A 8 4.96 -12.70 -17.43
N SER A 9 5.78 -11.65 -17.39
CA SER A 9 6.91 -11.63 -16.47
C SER A 9 6.29 -11.67 -15.09
N GLU A 10 6.39 -12.81 -14.40
CA GLU A 10 6.05 -12.89 -12.99
C GLU A 10 6.94 -11.86 -12.27
N GLU A 11 6.33 -10.75 -11.87
CA GLU A 11 7.00 -9.72 -11.09
C GLU A 11 7.55 -10.39 -9.83
N SER A 12 8.87 -10.32 -9.63
CA SER A 12 9.54 -11.03 -8.54
C SER A 12 8.93 -10.62 -7.21
N LYS A 13 8.51 -11.61 -6.41
CA LYS A 13 7.98 -11.34 -5.08
C LYS A 13 9.07 -10.67 -4.23
N PRO A 14 8.85 -9.46 -3.70
CA PRO A 14 9.81 -8.83 -2.82
C PRO A 14 9.93 -9.60 -1.51
N ASP A 15 11.16 -9.72 -0.99
CA ASP A 15 11.45 -10.46 0.24
C ASP A 15 10.95 -9.77 1.52
N SER A 16 10.58 -8.48 1.43
CA SER A 16 9.93 -7.72 2.50
C SER A 16 9.15 -6.53 1.96
N ILE A 17 8.29 -5.93 2.80
CA ILE A 17 7.56 -4.70 2.45
C ILE A 17 8.51 -3.51 2.30
N ALA A 18 9.60 -3.47 3.08
CA ALA A 18 10.61 -2.42 2.98
C ALA A 18 11.38 -2.47 1.65
N ILE A 19 11.70 -3.68 1.17
CA ILE A 19 12.31 -3.87 -0.17
C ILE A 19 11.32 -3.43 -1.25
N MET A 20 10.06 -3.85 -1.17
CA MET A 20 9.02 -3.40 -2.10
C MET A 20 8.92 -1.87 -2.14
N PHE A 21 8.97 -1.21 -0.97
CA PHE A 21 8.94 0.24 -0.90
C PHE A 21 10.11 0.88 -1.65
N MET A 22 11.31 0.29 -1.62
CA MET A 22 12.46 0.84 -2.34
C MET A 22 12.26 0.84 -3.86
N ASP A 23 11.57 -0.16 -4.38
CA ASP A 23 11.31 -0.34 -5.82
C ASP A 23 10.16 0.54 -6.36
N LEU A 24 9.36 1.15 -5.48
CA LEU A 24 8.29 2.05 -5.90
C LEU A 24 8.86 3.30 -6.57
N ALA A 25 8.26 3.69 -7.71
CA ALA A 25 8.53 4.93 -8.42
C ALA A 25 7.96 6.13 -7.63
N ARG A 26 8.64 6.47 -6.54
CA ARG A 26 8.23 7.47 -5.55
C ARG A 26 8.71 8.86 -5.93
N ASP A 27 8.03 9.84 -5.36
CA ASP A 27 8.52 11.22 -5.26
C ASP A 27 9.92 11.22 -4.61
N PRO A 28 10.95 11.84 -5.23
CA PRO A 28 12.33 11.87 -4.71
C PRO A 28 12.48 12.45 -3.29
N SER A 29 11.49 13.23 -2.83
CA SER A 29 11.46 13.75 -1.46
C SER A 29 11.21 12.66 -0.41
N VAL A 30 10.63 11.52 -0.80
CA VAL A 30 10.33 10.38 0.06
C VAL A 30 11.49 9.38 0.02
N LYS A 31 12.53 9.66 0.81
CA LYS A 31 13.80 8.91 0.73
C LYS A 31 13.76 7.54 1.40
N TYR A 32 13.27 7.45 2.63
CA TYR A 32 13.37 6.24 3.45
C TYR A 32 12.21 6.12 4.44
N LEU A 33 11.96 4.88 4.89
CA LEU A 33 11.11 4.62 6.05
C LEU A 33 11.83 5.06 7.31
N TYR A 34 11.10 5.64 8.25
CA TYR A 34 11.62 5.82 9.59
C TYR A 34 11.73 4.46 10.30
N ALA A 35 12.70 4.32 11.20
CA ALA A 35 12.97 3.05 11.89
C ALA A 35 11.73 2.47 12.61
N HIS A 36 10.84 3.31 13.14
CA HIS A 36 9.60 2.85 13.74
C HIS A 36 8.58 2.33 12.72
N GLN A 37 8.53 2.88 11.52
CA GLN A 37 7.66 2.39 10.45
C GLN A 37 8.13 1.03 9.95
N ASP A 38 9.45 0.90 9.77
CA ASP A 38 10.09 -0.34 9.32
C ASP A 38 9.82 -1.49 10.31
N ARG A 39 9.98 -1.25 11.61
CA ARG A 39 9.66 -2.24 12.66
C ARG A 39 8.19 -2.70 12.65
N VAL A 40 7.26 -1.79 12.38
CA VAL A 40 5.83 -2.15 12.30
C VAL A 40 5.56 -3.00 11.07
N LEU A 41 6.14 -2.64 9.92
CA LEU A 41 5.98 -3.39 8.68
C LEU A 41 6.63 -4.77 8.78
N GLU A 42 7.79 -4.87 9.42
CA GLU A 42 8.47 -6.14 9.67
C GLU A 42 7.64 -7.03 10.60
N GLY A 43 7.12 -6.50 11.70
CA GLY A 43 6.23 -7.25 12.60
C GLY A 43 4.96 -7.74 11.89
N TYR A 44 4.36 -6.90 11.04
CA TYR A 44 3.25 -7.32 10.20
C TYR A 44 3.64 -8.45 9.23
N TYR A 45 4.77 -8.31 8.54
CA TYR A 45 5.26 -9.27 7.54
C TYR A 45 5.57 -10.64 8.15
N GLN A 46 6.23 -10.67 9.31
CA GLN A 46 6.65 -11.90 9.97
C GLN A 46 5.48 -12.66 10.61
N TYR A 47 4.55 -11.94 11.24
CA TYR A 47 3.60 -12.57 12.15
C TYR A 47 2.14 -12.50 11.68
N HIS A 48 1.80 -11.62 10.74
CA HIS A 48 0.40 -11.26 10.48
C HIS A 48 -0.06 -11.31 9.01
N LEU A 49 0.74 -11.85 8.09
CA LEU A 49 0.31 -12.01 6.69
C LEU A 49 -0.94 -12.88 6.52
N GLN A 50 -1.14 -13.84 7.42
CA GLN A 50 -2.29 -14.76 7.40
C GLN A 50 -3.36 -14.42 8.44
N SER A 51 -3.18 -13.34 9.20
CA SER A 51 -4.18 -12.90 10.17
C SER A 51 -5.42 -12.38 9.45
N ARG A 52 -6.59 -12.97 9.74
CA ARG A 52 -7.86 -12.52 9.17
C ARG A 52 -8.19 -11.09 9.58
N ASP A 53 -8.14 -10.83 10.88
CA ASP A 53 -8.44 -9.54 11.49
C ASP A 53 -7.22 -9.06 12.26
N LEU A 54 -6.80 -7.82 12.03
CA LEU A 54 -5.63 -7.21 12.67
C LEU A 54 -5.88 -5.74 12.95
N ALA A 55 -5.60 -5.31 14.18
CA ALA A 55 -5.52 -3.91 14.56
C ALA A 55 -4.05 -3.51 14.75
N ILE A 56 -3.65 -2.40 14.14
CA ILE A 56 -2.29 -1.84 14.29
C ILE A 56 -2.42 -0.49 14.98
N GLU A 57 -1.89 -0.39 16.21
CA GLU A 57 -1.82 0.88 16.93
C GLU A 57 -0.56 1.65 16.55
N LEU A 58 -0.72 2.94 16.29
CA LEU A 58 0.37 3.84 15.95
C LEU A 58 0.17 5.17 16.73
N PRO A 59 1.21 5.93 17.06
CA PRO A 59 1.07 7.31 17.56
C PRO A 59 0.71 8.30 16.44
N THR A 60 0.09 9.45 16.74
CA THR A 60 -0.15 10.50 15.73
C THR A 60 1.18 11.05 15.18
N GLY A 61 1.17 11.60 13.96
CA GLY A 61 2.39 12.15 13.33
C GLY A 61 3.43 11.12 12.84
N THR A 62 3.22 9.83 13.05
CA THR A 62 4.20 8.77 12.69
C THR A 62 4.10 8.23 11.27
N GLY A 63 3.18 8.77 10.45
CA GLY A 63 2.99 8.34 9.06
C GLY A 63 2.13 7.09 8.90
N LYS A 64 1.02 6.99 9.66
CA LYS A 64 0.07 5.85 9.59
C LYS A 64 -0.39 5.53 8.18
N THR A 65 -0.65 6.57 7.38
CA THR A 65 -1.11 6.43 6.00
C THR A 65 -0.10 5.65 5.17
N LEU A 66 1.20 5.96 5.28
CA LEU A 66 2.24 5.26 4.54
C LEU A 66 2.27 3.77 4.93
N ILE A 67 2.23 3.45 6.22
CA ILE A 67 2.22 2.05 6.69
C ILE A 67 1.01 1.30 6.12
N GLY A 68 -0.20 1.86 6.23
CA GLY A 68 -1.41 1.23 5.73
C GLY A 68 -1.39 1.04 4.20
N LEU A 69 -0.89 2.04 3.46
CA LEU A 69 -0.75 1.96 2.01
C LEU A 69 0.28 0.91 1.58
N LEU A 70 1.39 0.75 2.30
CA LEU A 70 2.40 -0.25 1.99
C LEU A 70 1.92 -1.68 2.27
N ILE A 71 1.18 -1.88 3.36
CA ILE A 71 0.52 -3.17 3.63
C ILE A 71 -0.48 -3.49 2.52
N ALA A 72 -1.33 -2.53 2.16
CA ALA A 72 -2.30 -2.66 1.09
C ALA A 72 -1.63 -3.03 -0.25
N GLU A 73 -0.58 -2.31 -0.62
CA GLU A 73 0.13 -2.53 -1.89
C GLU A 73 0.84 -3.88 -1.92
N TYR A 74 1.45 -4.29 -0.82
CA TYR A 74 2.09 -5.61 -0.72
C TYR A 74 1.07 -6.72 -0.90
N ARG A 75 -0.08 -6.66 -0.22
CA ARG A 75 -1.17 -7.62 -0.39
C ARG A 75 -1.70 -7.63 -1.84
N ARG A 76 -1.86 -6.45 -2.45
CA ARG A 76 -2.30 -6.34 -3.85
C ARG A 76 -1.30 -6.97 -4.83
N ARG A 77 0.01 -6.73 -4.69
CA ARG A 77 1.04 -7.24 -5.60
C ARG A 77 1.36 -8.71 -5.38
N VAL A 78 1.50 -9.13 -4.13
CA VAL A 78 2.03 -10.44 -3.77
C VAL A 78 0.94 -11.46 -3.49
N MET A 79 -0.07 -11.08 -2.72
CA MET A 79 -1.21 -11.95 -2.40
C MET A 79 -2.29 -11.91 -3.50
N LYS A 80 -2.17 -11.00 -4.48
CA LYS A 80 -3.13 -10.78 -5.58
C LYS A 80 -4.55 -10.48 -5.09
N GLU A 81 -4.64 -9.86 -3.92
CA GLU A 81 -5.93 -9.52 -3.30
C GLU A 81 -6.47 -8.18 -3.79
N ARG A 82 -7.80 -8.03 -3.71
CA ARG A 82 -8.47 -6.75 -3.93
C ARG A 82 -8.50 -5.99 -2.61
N ILE A 83 -7.95 -4.78 -2.59
CA ILE A 83 -7.84 -3.97 -1.38
C ILE A 83 -8.75 -2.75 -1.48
N VAL A 84 -9.41 -2.43 -0.36
CA VAL A 84 -10.18 -1.20 -0.17
C VAL A 84 -9.58 -0.45 1.01
N PHE A 85 -9.17 0.80 0.79
CA PHE A 85 -8.70 1.71 1.84
C PHE A 85 -9.83 2.67 2.19
N LEU A 86 -10.43 2.52 3.37
CA LEU A 86 -11.56 3.33 3.80
C LEU A 86 -11.10 4.60 4.55
N CYS A 87 -11.67 5.74 4.15
CA CYS A 87 -11.45 7.02 4.81
C CYS A 87 -12.78 7.54 5.39
N PRO A 88 -12.79 8.13 6.60
CA PRO A 88 -14.01 8.63 7.23
C PRO A 88 -14.60 9.86 6.53
N THR A 89 -13.81 10.60 5.75
CA THR A 89 -14.26 11.82 5.05
C THR A 89 -13.73 11.88 3.63
N LYS A 90 -14.43 12.63 2.77
CA LYS A 90 -14.03 12.88 1.38
C LYS A 90 -12.68 13.57 1.31
N GLN A 91 -12.46 14.58 2.16
CA GLN A 91 -11.23 15.36 2.25
C GLN A 91 -10.03 14.46 2.58
N LEU A 92 -10.19 13.56 3.55
CA LEU A 92 -9.13 12.62 3.90
C LEU A 92 -8.87 11.62 2.77
N CYS A 93 -9.90 11.16 2.07
CA CYS A 93 -9.74 10.31 0.88
C CYS A 93 -8.90 11.00 -0.20
N PHE A 94 -9.17 12.28 -0.50
CA PHE A 94 -8.37 13.05 -1.45
C PHE A 94 -6.91 13.17 -1.01
N GLN A 95 -6.66 13.50 0.26
CA GLN A 95 -5.30 13.60 0.82
C GLN A 95 -4.55 12.27 0.74
N VAL A 96 -5.22 11.15 1.05
CA VAL A 96 -4.63 9.81 0.98
C VAL A 96 -4.34 9.42 -0.46
N ASN A 97 -5.22 9.74 -1.42
CA ASN A 97 -4.99 9.49 -2.84
C ASN A 97 -3.76 10.27 -3.37
N GLU A 98 -3.62 11.54 -3.00
CA GLU A 98 -2.42 12.32 -3.36
C GLU A 98 -1.16 11.73 -2.73
N GLN A 99 -1.19 11.34 -1.45
CA GLN A 99 -0.06 10.71 -0.79
C GLN A 99 0.32 9.36 -1.43
N ALA A 100 -0.66 8.53 -1.78
CA ALA A 100 -0.42 7.25 -2.43
C ALA A 100 0.34 7.45 -3.75
N ARG A 101 -0.09 8.41 -4.58
CA ARG A 101 0.59 8.75 -5.84
C ARG A 101 2.02 9.21 -5.62
N ARG A 102 2.28 10.02 -4.59
CA ARG A 102 3.64 10.40 -4.19
C ARG A 102 4.48 9.20 -3.74
N TYR A 103 3.86 8.16 -3.21
CA TYR A 103 4.53 6.91 -2.88
C TYR A 103 4.63 5.93 -4.05
N GLY A 104 4.27 6.31 -5.28
CA GLY A 104 4.31 5.42 -6.45
C GLY A 104 3.21 4.35 -6.44
N ILE A 105 2.12 4.59 -5.68
CA ILE A 105 0.94 3.75 -5.63
C ILE A 105 -0.18 4.49 -6.36
N GLU A 106 -0.83 3.83 -7.32
CA GLU A 106 -1.87 4.42 -8.17
C GLU A 106 -3.25 3.89 -7.79
N PRO A 107 -3.88 4.38 -6.70
CA PRO A 107 -5.22 3.96 -6.34
C PRO A 107 -6.27 4.63 -7.22
N ILE A 108 -7.36 3.90 -7.43
CA ILE A 108 -8.63 4.48 -7.89
C ILE A 108 -9.39 4.85 -6.62
N TRP A 109 -9.66 6.14 -6.43
CA TRP A 109 -10.52 6.61 -5.36
C TRP A 109 -11.96 6.65 -5.85
N TYR A 110 -12.90 6.28 -4.99
CA TYR A 110 -14.32 6.30 -5.27
C TYR A 110 -15.03 7.06 -4.16
N LEU A 111 -15.89 8.00 -4.55
CA LEU A 111 -16.88 8.56 -3.66
C LEU A 111 -18.21 7.98 -4.09
N THR A 112 -18.99 7.49 -3.13
CA THR A 112 -20.40 7.28 -3.41
C THR A 112 -20.95 8.61 -3.91
N PRO A 113 -21.64 8.64 -5.07
CA PRO A 113 -22.48 9.78 -5.38
C PRO A 113 -23.42 10.00 -4.18
N PHE A 114 -23.75 11.26 -3.91
CA PHE A 114 -24.67 11.65 -2.82
C PHE A 114 -25.87 10.68 -2.71
N PRO A 115 -26.37 10.40 -1.51
CA PRO A 115 -27.33 9.32 -1.27
C PRO A 115 -28.67 9.56 -1.98
N LEU A 116 -29.36 8.43 -2.18
CA LEU A 116 -30.79 8.26 -2.49
C LEU A 116 -31.70 9.32 -1.86
#